data_AF-A0A101BFZ7-F1
#
_entry.id   AF-A0A101BFZ7-F1
#
_cell.length_a   1.000
_cell.length_b   1.000
_cell.length_c   1.000
_cell.angle_alpha   90.00
_cell.angle_beta   90.00
_cell.angle_gamma   90.00
#
_symmetry.space_group_name_H-M   'P 1'
#
loop_
_entity.id
_entity.type
_entity.pdbx_description
1 polymer ?
#
loop_
_entity_poly.entity_id
_entity_poly.type
_entity_poly.pdbx_seq_one_letter_code
_entity_poly.pdbx_strand_id
1 'polypeptide(L)'
;MLGLLGDEWTLLIVRESLMGAWRFTDFAAMNVSRPISNAVLTNRLRVLVGDGMLDRQVYQEQPLRAGYVPTERCRALWPLLVSIWHWERTWVPDHAEPLPAMRHRGCGREFSPALRCAHCRRQVAATDLDARWGPSGGWARSVPRGTTRRRARDATAQAGLFPETMAIFGNRWAAAIIGAAFLGTRRFSDFQGRLGAPAALVAEHLRVFCDIGVLQAAAHPRRADWSEYHLTPKGQAFFPVVASAIGWADQWFGAPEGPALTLTHTACGRGFVPQLGCDQCADALAGDTVEIVDVLSRG
;
A
#
# COMPACT_ATOMS: atom_id res chain seq x y z
N MET A 1 -6.82 -7.13 -5.97
CA MET A 1 -6.09 -6.19 -5.10
C MET A 1 -4.64 -6.64 -4.80
N LEU A 2 -4.39 -7.64 -3.95
CA LEU A 2 -3.04 -7.91 -3.40
C LEU A 2 -1.94 -8.16 -4.45
N GLY A 3 -2.26 -8.85 -5.55
CA GLY A 3 -1.29 -9.07 -6.63
C GLY A 3 -0.91 -7.79 -7.40
N LEU A 4 -1.82 -6.82 -7.47
CA LEU A 4 -1.59 -5.53 -8.15
C LEU A 4 -0.76 -4.59 -7.27
N LEU A 5 -1.15 -4.47 -6.00
CA LEU A 5 -0.52 -3.55 -5.05
C LEU A 5 0.79 -4.09 -4.44
N GLY A 6 1.05 -5.39 -4.59
CA GLY A 6 2.29 -6.02 -4.16
C GLY A 6 3.39 -6.03 -5.22
N ASP A 7 3.18 -5.39 -6.37
CA ASP A 7 4.19 -5.25 -7.42
C ASP A 7 4.70 -3.81 -7.46
N GLU A 8 5.97 -3.61 -7.11
CA GLU A 8 6.55 -2.27 -6.99
C GLU A 8 6.51 -1.49 -8.30
N TRP A 9 6.80 -2.15 -9.43
CA TRP A 9 6.71 -1.52 -10.75
C TRP A 9 5.31 -0.99 -11.05
N THR A 10 4.28 -1.70 -10.61
CA THR A 10 2.90 -1.22 -10.71
C THR A 10 2.71 0.05 -9.89
N LEU A 11 3.17 0.09 -8.64
CA LEU A 11 3.07 1.30 -7.79
C LEU A 11 3.83 2.49 -8.40
N LEU A 12 5.01 2.26 -8.96
CA LEU A 12 5.81 3.29 -9.63
C LEU A 12 5.14 3.81 -10.90
N ILE A 13 4.66 2.92 -11.78
CA ILE A 13 3.94 3.34 -13.00
C ILE A 13 2.68 4.13 -12.65
N VAL A 14 1.92 3.69 -11.62
CA VAL A 14 0.76 4.44 -11.13
C VAL A 14 1.20 5.81 -10.59
N ARG A 15 2.23 5.88 -9.75
CA ARG A 15 2.76 7.14 -9.22
C ARG A 15 3.11 8.11 -10.34
N GLU A 16 3.92 7.70 -11.31
CA GLU A 16 4.30 8.56 -12.43
C GLU A 16 3.10 8.99 -13.26
N SER A 17 2.14 8.08 -13.48
CA SER A 17 0.92 8.40 -14.23
C SER A 17 0.11 9.49 -13.53
N LEU A 18 0.04 9.45 -12.21
CA LEU A 18 -0.62 10.50 -11.40
C LEU A 18 0.19 11.80 -11.34
N MET A 19 1.50 11.76 -11.56
CA MET A 19 2.35 12.95 -11.72
C MET A 19 2.33 13.52 -13.16
N GLY A 20 1.60 12.89 -14.08
CA GLY A 20 1.39 13.38 -15.44
C GLY A 20 2.18 12.65 -16.52
N ALA A 21 2.95 11.61 -16.18
CA ALA A 21 3.55 10.73 -17.18
C ALA A 21 2.46 9.98 -17.95
N TRP A 22 2.54 10.01 -19.29
CA TRP A 22 1.52 9.37 -20.11
C TRP A 22 2.11 8.70 -21.35
N ARG A 23 3.33 9.02 -21.75
CA ARG A 23 4.02 8.34 -22.85
C ARG A 23 4.88 7.21 -22.32
N PHE A 24 5.13 6.21 -23.17
CA PHE A 24 6.05 5.13 -22.85
C PHE A 24 7.43 5.64 -22.43
N THR A 25 7.93 6.68 -23.11
CA THR A 25 9.22 7.31 -22.82
C THR A 25 9.26 7.95 -21.45
N ASP A 26 8.14 8.51 -20.97
CA ASP A 26 8.06 9.15 -19.66
C ASP A 26 8.22 8.08 -18.56
N PHE A 27 7.53 6.94 -18.70
CA PHE A 27 7.69 5.80 -17.80
C PHE A 27 9.07 5.15 -17.90
N ALA A 28 9.64 5.04 -19.10
CA ALA A 28 10.98 4.48 -19.28
C ALA A 28 12.08 5.38 -18.66
N ALA A 29 11.82 6.69 -18.56
CA ALA A 29 12.71 7.69 -17.98
C ALA A 29 12.51 7.90 -16.46
N MET A 30 11.70 7.06 -15.80
CA MET A 30 11.54 7.07 -14.35
C MET A 30 12.90 7.13 -13.65
N ASN A 31 13.13 8.17 -12.87
CA ASN A 31 14.33 8.29 -12.05
C ASN A 31 14.18 7.41 -10.81
N VAL A 32 14.67 6.19 -10.94
CA VAL A 32 14.74 5.19 -9.87
C VAL A 32 16.09 4.50 -9.96
N SER A 33 16.61 4.06 -8.80
CA SER A 33 17.96 3.53 -8.67
C SER A 33 18.30 2.37 -9.62
N ARG A 34 17.28 1.65 -10.12
CA ARG A 34 17.43 0.68 -11.21
C ARG A 34 16.39 0.92 -12.31
N PRO A 35 16.79 1.21 -13.56
CA PRO A 35 15.85 1.42 -14.66
C PRO A 35 14.98 0.18 -14.96
N ILE A 36 13.71 0.43 -15.30
CA ILE A 36 12.80 -0.60 -15.79
C ILE A 36 13.19 -1.04 -17.20
N SER A 37 13.19 -2.35 -17.49
CA SER A 37 13.42 -2.81 -18.86
C SER A 37 12.17 -2.59 -19.73
N ASN A 38 12.37 -2.34 -21.03
CA ASN A 38 11.24 -2.16 -21.97
C ASN A 38 10.28 -3.35 -21.97
N ALA A 39 10.78 -4.58 -21.82
CA ALA A 39 9.95 -5.77 -21.75
C ALA A 39 9.07 -5.81 -20.50
N VAL A 40 9.63 -5.45 -19.33
CA VAL A 40 8.88 -5.37 -18.07
C VAL A 40 7.85 -4.25 -18.14
N LEU A 41 8.24 -3.05 -18.59
CA LEU A 41 7.36 -1.90 -18.75
C LEU A 41 6.19 -2.22 -19.69
N THR A 42 6.47 -2.80 -20.86
CA THR A 42 5.43 -3.20 -21.83
C THR A 42 4.44 -4.17 -21.21
N ASN A 43 4.94 -5.18 -20.49
CA ASN A 43 4.09 -6.16 -19.84
C ASN A 43 3.22 -5.52 -18.74
N ARG A 44 3.78 -4.63 -17.93
CA ARG A 44 3.05 -3.94 -16.85
C ARG A 44 2.00 -2.98 -17.37
N LEU A 45 2.32 -2.16 -18.37
CA LEU A 45 1.35 -1.28 -19.03
C LEU A 45 0.20 -2.09 -19.63
N ARG A 46 0.49 -3.23 -20.27
CA ARG A 46 -0.55 -4.13 -20.78
C ARG A 46 -1.46 -4.67 -19.67
N VAL A 47 -0.89 -5.10 -18.54
CA VAL A 47 -1.67 -5.57 -17.38
C VAL A 47 -2.53 -4.45 -16.81
N LEU A 48 -1.96 -3.26 -16.62
CA LEU A 48 -2.68 -2.10 -16.10
C LEU A 48 -3.82 -1.64 -17.02
N VAL A 49 -3.64 -1.73 -18.34
CA VAL A 49 -4.73 -1.49 -19.29
C VAL A 49 -5.79 -2.59 -19.20
N GLY A 50 -5.37 -3.86 -19.15
CA GLY A 50 -6.30 -4.99 -18.99
C GLY A 50 -7.12 -4.94 -17.71
N ASP A 51 -6.55 -4.42 -16.63
CA ASP A 51 -7.19 -4.28 -15.32
C ASP A 51 -8.00 -2.97 -15.19
N GLY A 52 -8.09 -2.14 -16.24
CA GLY A 52 -8.82 -0.87 -16.23
C GLY A 52 -8.19 0.20 -15.34
N MET A 53 -6.89 0.12 -15.08
CA MET A 53 -6.12 1.14 -14.36
C MET A 53 -5.66 2.26 -15.30
N LEU A 54 -5.30 1.91 -16.54
CA LEU A 54 -4.86 2.88 -17.54
C LEU A 54 -5.68 2.71 -18.82
N ASP A 55 -6.03 3.80 -19.47
CA ASP A 55 -6.60 3.79 -20.81
C ASP A 55 -5.50 4.03 -21.85
N ARG A 56 -5.43 3.14 -22.85
CA ARG A 56 -4.52 3.31 -23.98
C ARG A 56 -5.15 4.24 -25.01
N GLN A 57 -4.59 5.44 -25.17
CA GLN A 57 -5.06 6.43 -26.13
C GLN A 57 -4.08 6.60 -27.29
N VAL A 58 -4.52 6.35 -28.52
CA VAL A 58 -3.72 6.63 -29.73
C VAL A 58 -3.85 8.11 -30.04
N TYR A 59 -2.72 8.81 -30.12
CA TYR A 59 -2.68 10.24 -30.43
C TYR A 59 -2.02 10.52 -31.79
N GLN A 60 -1.41 9.50 -32.40
CA GLN A 60 -0.80 9.59 -33.72
C GLN A 60 -0.89 8.21 -34.38
N GLU A 61 -1.37 8.14 -35.62
CA GLU A 61 -1.52 6.86 -36.33
C GLU A 61 -0.31 6.50 -37.20
N GLN A 62 0.46 7.50 -37.64
CA GLN A 62 1.61 7.29 -38.54
C GLN A 62 2.82 8.17 -38.16
N PRO A 63 3.89 7.60 -37.56
CA PRO A 63 3.93 6.27 -36.93
C PRO A 63 2.94 6.16 -35.76
N LEU A 64 2.49 4.92 -35.46
CA LEU A 64 1.57 4.65 -34.36
C LEU A 64 2.20 5.05 -33.02
N ARG A 65 1.63 6.06 -32.36
CA ARG A 65 2.00 6.47 -31.00
C ARG A 65 0.77 6.46 -30.12
N ALA A 66 0.91 5.77 -28.98
CA ALA A 66 -0.11 5.70 -27.97
C ALA A 66 0.44 6.19 -26.63
N GLY A 67 -0.43 6.80 -25.85
CA GLY A 67 -0.22 7.12 -24.46
C GLY A 67 -1.11 6.29 -23.54
N TYR A 68 -0.86 6.40 -22.25
CA TYR A 68 -1.53 5.67 -21.18
C TYR A 68 -2.01 6.69 -20.15
N VAL A 69 -3.32 6.83 -20.03
CA VAL A 69 -3.97 7.85 -19.19
C VAL A 69 -4.60 7.19 -17.97
N PRO A 70 -4.44 7.75 -16.75
CA PRO A 70 -4.99 7.11 -15.56
C PRO A 70 -6.51 7.22 -15.51
N THR A 71 -7.17 6.08 -15.31
CA THR A 71 -8.61 5.97 -15.07
C THR A 71 -8.98 6.47 -13.67
N GLU A 72 -10.28 6.59 -13.38
CA GLU A 72 -10.75 6.89 -12.02
C GLU A 72 -10.26 5.85 -11.00
N ARG A 73 -10.25 4.58 -11.39
CA ARG A 73 -9.75 3.47 -10.57
C ARG A 73 -8.29 3.65 -10.19
N CYS A 74 -7.46 4.14 -11.11
CA CYS A 74 -6.06 4.44 -10.87
C CYS A 74 -5.88 5.69 -10.01
N ARG A 75 -6.63 6.77 -10.27
CA ARG A 75 -6.61 7.99 -9.45
C ARG A 75 -7.01 7.73 -8.00
N ALA A 76 -7.91 6.78 -7.76
CA ALA A 76 -8.31 6.36 -6.43
C ALA A 76 -7.19 5.68 -5.61
N LEU A 77 -6.04 5.32 -6.22
CA LEU A 77 -4.86 4.84 -5.48
C LEU A 77 -4.00 5.96 -4.88
N TRP A 78 -4.29 7.23 -5.17
CA TRP A 78 -3.50 8.33 -4.67
C TRP A 78 -3.33 8.34 -3.13
N PRO A 79 -4.38 8.11 -2.30
CA PRO A 79 -4.23 8.04 -0.84
C PRO A 79 -3.29 6.92 -0.37
N LEU A 80 -3.27 5.79 -1.08
CA LEU A 80 -2.35 4.69 -0.80
C LEU A 80 -0.91 5.12 -1.02
N LEU A 81 -0.61 5.74 -2.16
CA LEU A 81 0.75 6.19 -2.51
C LEU A 81 1.27 7.26 -1.54
N VAL A 82 0.42 8.21 -1.13
CA VAL A 82 0.79 9.23 -0.15
C VAL A 82 1.01 8.63 1.24
N SER A 83 0.22 7.63 1.63
CA SER A 83 0.44 6.90 2.88
C SER A 83 1.75 6.12 2.87
N ILE A 84 2.09 5.47 1.75
CA ILE A 84 3.36 4.76 1.55
C ILE A 84 4.52 5.77 1.64
N TRP A 85 4.45 6.87 0.88
CA TRP A 85 5.46 7.93 0.92
C TRP A 85 5.73 8.42 2.33
N HIS A 86 4.68 8.76 3.09
CA HIS A 86 4.83 9.28 4.44
C HIS A 86 5.45 8.26 5.39
N TRP A 87 4.98 7.01 5.34
CA TRP A 87 5.49 5.95 6.20
C TRP A 87 6.96 5.66 5.91
N GLU A 88 7.31 5.47 4.63
CA GLU A 88 8.68 5.25 4.17
C GLU A 88 9.60 6.41 4.60
N ARG A 89 9.21 7.66 4.32
CA ARG A 89 9.99 8.85 4.67
C ARG A 89 10.22 9.00 6.19
N THR A 90 9.28 8.53 7.01
CA THR A 90 9.31 8.73 8.46
C THR A 90 10.03 7.61 9.20
N TRP A 91 9.86 6.35 8.75
CA TRP A 91 10.24 5.16 9.51
C TRP A 91 11.36 4.33 8.89
N VAL A 92 11.77 4.67 7.66
CA VAL A 92 12.82 3.95 6.93
C VAL A 92 14.00 4.89 6.75
N PRO A 93 15.11 4.68 7.48
CA PRO A 93 16.26 5.59 7.46
C PRO A 93 17.09 5.45 6.17
N ASP A 94 17.13 4.25 5.59
CA ASP A 94 18.03 3.90 4.49
C ASP A 94 17.32 3.92 3.12
N HIS A 95 16.93 5.12 2.67
CA HIS A 95 16.49 5.30 1.29
C HIS A 95 17.69 5.54 0.37
N ALA A 96 17.76 4.79 -0.73
CA ALA A 96 18.77 5.04 -1.77
C ALA A 96 18.64 6.46 -2.35
N GLU A 97 17.42 6.99 -2.39
CA GLU A 97 17.09 8.35 -2.81
C GLU A 97 16.14 8.98 -1.79
N PRO A 98 16.45 10.17 -1.23
CA PRO A 98 15.59 10.79 -0.23
C PRO A 98 14.23 11.11 -0.84
N LEU A 99 13.17 10.56 -0.23
CA LEU A 99 11.80 10.87 -0.64
C LEU A 99 11.55 12.39 -0.48
N PRO A 100 11.01 13.08 -1.50
CA PRO A 100 10.85 14.53 -1.45
C PRO A 100 9.83 14.95 -0.41
N ALA A 101 9.87 16.20 0.03
CA ALA A 101 8.83 16.75 0.90
C ALA A 101 7.55 17.00 0.09
N MET A 102 6.39 16.97 0.74
CA MET A 102 5.12 17.36 0.12
C MET A 102 4.50 18.52 0.87
N ARG A 103 4.04 19.53 0.12
CA ARG A 103 3.36 20.72 0.63
C ARG A 103 1.88 20.68 0.25
N HIS A 104 1.03 21.04 1.20
CA HIS A 104 -0.39 21.22 0.94
C HIS A 104 -0.59 22.62 0.34
N ARG A 105 -1.15 22.72 -0.86
CA ARG A 105 -1.39 23.99 -1.57
C ARG A 105 -2.34 24.91 -0.81
N GLY A 106 -3.33 24.36 -0.10
CA GLY A 106 -4.31 25.15 0.63
C GLY A 106 -3.72 25.93 1.81
N CYS A 107 -2.75 25.36 2.54
CA CYS A 107 -2.13 26.03 3.69
C CYS A 107 -0.68 26.47 3.46
N GLY A 108 -0.05 26.04 2.36
CA GLY A 108 1.33 26.38 2.02
C GLY A 108 2.40 25.70 2.89
N ARG A 109 2.04 24.71 3.73
CA ARG A 109 2.97 24.05 4.66
C ARG A 109 3.29 22.61 4.22
N GLU A 110 4.50 22.16 4.55
CA GLU A 110 4.83 20.73 4.53
C GLU A 110 3.87 19.99 5.47
N PHE A 111 3.35 18.85 5.03
CA PHE A 111 2.34 18.10 5.79
C PHE A 111 2.75 16.65 6.02
N SER A 112 2.22 16.09 7.09
CA SER A 112 2.10 14.65 7.30
C SER A 112 0.63 14.23 7.09
N PRO A 113 0.32 13.27 6.19
CA PRO A 113 -1.05 12.85 5.94
C PRO A 113 -1.64 12.17 7.18
N ALA A 114 -2.69 12.75 7.74
CA ALA A 114 -3.44 12.16 8.84
C ALA A 114 -4.61 11.32 8.30
N LEU A 115 -4.67 10.04 8.66
CA LEU A 115 -5.84 9.19 8.36
C LEU A 115 -7.04 9.66 9.18
N ARG A 116 -8.16 9.92 8.51
CA ARG A 116 -9.39 10.45 9.11
C ARG A 116 -10.61 9.69 8.64
N CYS A 117 -11.65 9.75 9.46
CA CYS A 117 -12.98 9.26 9.08
C CYS A 117 -13.67 10.30 8.20
N ALA A 118 -14.12 9.93 6.99
CA ALA A 118 -14.83 10.85 6.09
C ALA A 118 -16.12 11.44 6.71
N HIS A 119 -16.75 10.72 7.65
CA HIS A 119 -18.02 11.11 8.27
C HIS A 119 -17.87 12.17 9.38
N CYS A 120 -16.93 11.97 10.31
CA CYS A 120 -16.78 12.85 11.48
C CYS A 120 -15.48 13.67 11.46
N ARG A 121 -14.62 13.47 10.45
CA ARG A 121 -13.34 14.14 10.20
C ARG A 121 -12.28 14.01 11.30
N ARG A 122 -12.56 13.27 12.38
CA ARG A 122 -11.57 12.92 13.40
C ARG A 122 -10.48 12.03 12.82
N GLN A 123 -9.26 12.21 13.32
CA GLN A 123 -8.14 11.32 13.06
C GLN A 123 -8.44 9.94 13.65
N VAL A 124 -7.99 8.89 12.94
CA VAL A 124 -8.29 7.50 13.25
C VAL A 124 -7.00 6.69 13.26
N ALA A 125 -6.76 5.98 14.36
CA ALA A 125 -5.80 4.89 14.46
C ALA A 125 -6.49 3.54 14.30
N ALA A 126 -5.70 2.46 14.13
CA ALA A 126 -6.23 1.10 14.01
C ALA A 126 -7.12 0.70 15.22
N THR A 127 -6.77 1.19 16.42
CA THR A 127 -7.49 0.91 17.66
C THR A 127 -8.84 1.60 17.76
N ASP A 128 -9.10 2.62 16.94
CA ASP A 128 -10.37 3.36 16.93
C ASP A 128 -11.42 2.69 16.05
N LEU A 129 -11.10 1.54 15.45
CA LEU A 129 -11.95 0.82 14.51
C LEU A 129 -12.37 -0.55 15.06
N ASP A 130 -13.67 -0.83 15.02
CA ASP A 130 -14.19 -2.19 15.14
C ASP A 130 -14.17 -2.84 13.76
N ALA A 131 -13.25 -3.79 13.55
CA ALA A 131 -13.05 -4.49 12.29
C ALA A 131 -13.69 -5.88 12.35
N ARG A 132 -14.68 -6.10 11.48
CA ARG A 132 -15.39 -7.38 11.37
C ARG A 132 -15.34 -7.90 9.95
N TRP A 133 -15.30 -9.22 9.80
CA TRP A 133 -15.53 -9.83 8.50
C TRP A 133 -16.94 -9.49 8.02
N GLY A 134 -17.03 -9.00 6.78
CA GLY A 134 -18.30 -8.86 6.10
C GLY A 134 -18.74 -10.16 5.43
N PRO A 135 -19.88 -10.17 4.73
CA PRO A 135 -20.47 -11.40 4.18
C PRO A 135 -19.60 -12.07 3.12
N SER A 136 -18.81 -11.29 2.37
CA SER A 136 -17.85 -11.80 1.40
C SER A 136 -16.46 -12.05 2.01
N GLY A 137 -16.31 -11.82 3.31
CA GLY A 137 -15.06 -11.85 4.06
C GLY A 137 -14.58 -13.23 4.45
N GLY A 138 -13.35 -13.26 4.96
CA GLY A 138 -12.72 -14.44 5.52
C GLY A 138 -11.32 -14.66 4.96
N TRP A 139 -10.45 -15.23 5.77
CA TRP A 139 -9.05 -15.45 5.43
C TRP A 139 -8.87 -16.29 4.16
N ALA A 140 -9.66 -17.34 3.98
CA ALA A 140 -9.56 -18.24 2.82
C ALA A 140 -9.89 -17.55 1.48
N ARG A 141 -10.79 -16.56 1.47
CA ARG A 141 -11.17 -15.80 0.27
C ARG A 141 -10.27 -14.57 0.06
N SER A 142 -9.84 -13.94 1.15
CA SER A 142 -8.99 -12.76 1.15
C SER A 142 -7.51 -13.07 0.86
N VAL A 143 -7.11 -14.34 1.03
CA VAL A 143 -5.81 -14.87 0.66
C VAL A 143 -6.01 -15.96 -0.40
N PRO A 144 -6.12 -15.59 -1.69
CA PRO A 144 -6.56 -16.51 -2.72
C PRO A 144 -5.71 -17.78 -2.80
N ARG A 145 -6.38 -18.95 -2.89
CA ARG A 145 -5.75 -20.23 -3.21
C ARG A 145 -5.29 -20.23 -4.66
N GLY A 146 -4.00 -19.97 -4.85
CA GLY A 146 -3.31 -20.19 -6.11
C GLY A 146 -1.83 -20.27 -5.83
N THR A 147 -1.08 -21.10 -6.53
CA THR A 147 0.39 -21.04 -6.48
C THR A 147 0.81 -19.80 -7.28
N THR A 148 0.96 -18.63 -6.65
CA THR A 148 1.89 -17.66 -7.21
C THR A 148 3.25 -18.27 -6.99
N ARG A 149 3.65 -19.13 -7.93
CA ARG A 149 5.01 -19.59 -8.08
C ARG A 149 5.82 -18.33 -8.34
N ARG A 150 6.26 -17.68 -7.28
CA ARG A 150 7.41 -16.78 -7.33
C ARG A 150 8.54 -17.71 -7.75
N ARG A 151 8.78 -17.84 -9.06
CA ARG A 151 10.06 -18.36 -9.54
C ARG A 151 11.07 -17.45 -8.85
N ALA A 152 11.89 -18.03 -7.98
CA ALA A 152 12.99 -17.39 -7.29
C ALA A 152 14.13 -17.03 -8.27
N ARG A 153 13.79 -16.35 -9.37
CA ARG A 153 14.68 -15.86 -10.42
C ARG A 153 14.18 -14.50 -10.91
N ASP A 154 14.07 -13.56 -9.99
CA ASP A 154 14.23 -12.11 -10.20
C ASP A 154 14.19 -11.37 -8.85
N ALA A 155 14.85 -11.93 -7.83
CA ALA A 155 15.13 -11.22 -6.58
C ALA A 155 16.25 -10.15 -6.76
N THR A 156 16.67 -9.88 -7.99
CA THR A 156 17.75 -8.93 -8.27
C THR A 156 17.27 -7.57 -8.75
N ALA A 157 15.99 -7.33 -9.05
CA ALA A 157 15.53 -6.06 -9.64
C ALA A 157 14.33 -5.44 -8.91
N GLN A 158 14.41 -5.31 -7.59
CA GLN A 158 13.48 -4.45 -6.85
C GLN A 158 13.92 -2.99 -7.06
N ALA A 159 12.96 -2.08 -7.29
CA ALA A 159 13.28 -0.66 -7.35
C ALA A 159 13.56 -0.15 -5.92
N GLY A 160 14.26 0.97 -5.80
CA GLY A 160 14.78 1.45 -4.50
C GLY A 160 13.83 2.37 -3.74
N LEU A 161 12.62 2.63 -4.23
CA LEU A 161 11.78 3.74 -3.74
C LEU A 161 10.87 3.33 -2.56
N PHE A 162 10.44 2.06 -2.50
CA PHE A 162 9.52 1.56 -1.47
C PHE A 162 10.03 0.25 -0.81
N PRO A 163 11.28 0.20 -0.31
CA PRO A 163 11.94 -1.05 0.03
C PRO A 163 11.22 -1.82 1.15
N GLU A 164 10.85 -1.17 2.24
CA GLU A 164 10.21 -1.86 3.37
C GLU A 164 8.70 -2.05 3.16
N THR A 165 8.03 -1.15 2.45
CA THR A 165 6.64 -1.37 1.99
C THR A 165 6.57 -2.62 1.14
N MET A 166 7.58 -2.89 0.31
CA MET A 166 7.67 -4.13 -0.45
C MET A 166 8.01 -5.36 0.39
N ALA A 167 8.70 -5.21 1.53
CA ALA A 167 8.81 -6.29 2.50
C ALA A 167 7.46 -6.62 3.16
N ILE A 168 6.64 -5.61 3.47
CA ILE A 168 5.36 -5.74 4.19
C ILE A 168 4.20 -6.13 3.26
N PHE A 169 4.16 -5.56 2.07
CA PHE A 169 3.01 -5.60 1.14
C PHE A 169 3.35 -6.21 -0.22
N GLY A 170 4.63 -6.45 -0.52
CA GLY A 170 5.12 -6.91 -1.83
C GLY A 170 4.84 -8.39 -2.14
N ASN A 171 4.19 -9.11 -1.24
CA ASN A 171 3.61 -10.40 -1.54
C ASN A 171 2.37 -10.66 -0.69
N ARG A 172 1.52 -11.56 -1.17
CA ARG A 172 0.22 -11.84 -0.53
C ARG A 172 0.33 -12.35 0.90
N TRP A 173 1.37 -13.11 1.26
CA TRP A 173 1.49 -13.71 2.57
C TRP A 173 1.95 -12.67 3.58
N ALA A 174 2.92 -11.83 3.22
CA ALA A 174 3.30 -10.66 4.00
C ALA A 174 2.09 -9.74 4.22
N ALA A 175 1.36 -9.40 3.16
CA ALA A 175 0.15 -8.57 3.25
C ALA A 175 -0.95 -9.20 4.13
N ALA A 176 -1.10 -10.51 4.10
CA ALA A 176 -2.06 -11.22 4.93
C ALA A 176 -1.62 -11.29 6.41
N ILE A 177 -0.32 -11.46 6.68
CA ILE A 177 0.25 -11.45 8.03
C ILE A 177 0.08 -10.07 8.67
N ILE A 178 0.40 -8.98 7.96
CA ILE A 178 0.22 -7.64 8.52
C ILE A 178 -1.26 -7.34 8.76
N GLY A 179 -2.15 -7.74 7.85
CA GLY A 179 -3.60 -7.63 8.05
C GLY A 179 -4.07 -8.45 9.27
N ALA A 180 -3.54 -9.65 9.46
CA ALA A 180 -3.87 -10.50 10.60
C ALA A 180 -3.37 -9.90 11.92
N ALA A 181 -2.21 -9.26 11.93
CA ALA A 181 -1.68 -8.55 13.08
C ALA A 181 -2.58 -7.36 13.49
N PHE A 182 -3.05 -6.57 12.51
CA PHE A 182 -4.02 -5.49 12.77
C PHE A 182 -5.37 -6.00 13.29
N LEU A 183 -5.78 -7.21 12.88
CA LEU A 183 -6.95 -7.90 13.43
C LEU A 183 -6.68 -8.64 14.75
N GLY A 184 -5.56 -8.35 15.42
CA GLY A 184 -5.23 -8.84 16.76
C GLY A 184 -4.62 -10.24 16.82
N THR A 185 -4.21 -10.81 15.68
CA THR A 185 -3.49 -12.09 15.67
C THR A 185 -2.07 -11.89 16.19
N ARG A 186 -1.66 -12.67 17.20
CA ARG A 186 -0.36 -12.51 17.87
C ARG A 186 0.48 -13.78 17.93
N ARG A 187 -0.11 -14.97 17.78
CA ARG A 187 0.62 -16.24 17.93
C ARG A 187 0.90 -16.86 16.57
N PHE A 188 2.07 -17.50 16.45
CA PHE A 188 2.48 -18.20 15.22
C PHE A 188 1.41 -19.18 14.73
N SER A 189 0.90 -20.03 15.63
CA SER A 189 -0.13 -21.03 15.31
C SER A 189 -1.42 -20.40 14.79
N ASP A 190 -1.79 -19.22 15.29
CA ASP A 190 -2.99 -18.51 14.85
C ASP A 190 -2.78 -17.91 13.46
N PHE A 191 -1.60 -17.36 13.16
CA PHE A 191 -1.25 -16.91 11.80
C PHE A 191 -1.30 -18.08 10.82
N GLN A 192 -0.64 -19.19 11.13
CA GLN A 192 -0.63 -20.38 10.27
C GLN A 192 -2.05 -20.91 10.04
N GLY A 193 -2.83 -21.09 11.11
CA GLY A 193 -4.18 -21.64 11.05
C GLY A 193 -5.15 -20.75 10.28
N ARG A 194 -5.12 -19.43 10.51
CA ARG A 194 -6.00 -18.47 9.83
C ARG A 194 -5.68 -18.36 8.34
N LEU A 195 -4.40 -18.26 7.99
CA LEU A 195 -3.97 -17.99 6.62
C LEU A 195 -3.96 -19.26 5.75
N GLY A 196 -3.91 -20.46 6.35
CA GLY A 196 -3.69 -21.70 5.61
C GLY A 196 -2.34 -21.73 4.89
N ALA A 197 -1.37 -20.95 5.40
CA ALA A 197 -0.05 -20.78 4.81
C ALA A 197 0.92 -21.88 5.29
N PRO A 198 1.89 -22.29 4.45
CA PRO A 198 3.01 -23.12 4.91
C PRO A 198 3.76 -22.47 6.09
N ALA A 199 4.03 -23.24 7.14
CA ALA A 199 4.69 -22.78 8.37
C ALA A 199 6.01 -22.03 8.10
N ALA A 200 6.83 -22.54 7.17
CA ALA A 200 8.10 -21.92 6.80
C ALA A 200 7.92 -20.50 6.24
N LEU A 201 6.89 -20.25 5.43
CA LEU A 201 6.61 -18.92 4.86
C LEU A 201 6.11 -17.94 5.93
N VAL A 202 5.29 -18.43 6.88
CA VAL A 202 4.84 -17.61 8.01
C VAL A 202 6.03 -17.23 8.88
N ALA A 203 6.91 -18.18 9.19
CA ALA A 203 8.11 -17.95 9.98
C ALA A 203 9.06 -16.96 9.30
N GLU A 204 9.27 -17.11 7.98
CA GLU A 204 10.09 -16.20 7.18
C GLU A 204 9.57 -14.76 7.25
N HIS A 205 8.29 -14.53 7.01
CA HIS A 205 7.70 -13.19 7.03
C HIS A 205 7.64 -12.58 8.43
N LEU A 206 7.33 -13.37 9.46
CA LEU A 206 7.37 -12.88 10.84
C LEU A 206 8.79 -12.45 11.23
N ARG A 207 9.81 -13.23 10.83
CA ARG A 207 11.21 -12.85 11.03
C ARG A 207 11.53 -11.56 10.29
N VAL A 208 11.19 -11.45 9.01
CA VAL A 208 11.40 -10.20 8.23
C VAL A 208 10.72 -9.01 8.90
N PHE A 209 9.48 -9.15 9.39
CA PHE A 209 8.77 -8.07 10.07
C PHE A 209 9.41 -7.68 11.40
N CYS A 210 10.01 -8.63 12.12
CA CYS A 210 10.82 -8.34 13.29
C CYS A 210 12.14 -7.64 12.92
N ASP A 211 12.82 -8.11 11.88
CA ASP A 211 14.10 -7.59 11.42
C ASP A 211 13.97 -6.11 10.99
N ILE A 212 12.87 -5.74 10.32
CA ILE A 212 12.59 -4.34 9.94
C ILE A 212 11.88 -3.52 11.05
N GLY A 213 11.63 -4.14 12.21
CA GLY A 213 11.04 -3.47 13.38
C GLY A 213 9.55 -3.14 13.27
N VAL A 214 8.80 -3.78 12.37
CA VAL A 214 7.33 -3.65 12.25
C VAL A 214 6.60 -4.49 13.30
N LEU A 215 7.14 -5.67 13.59
CA LEU A 215 6.71 -6.52 14.71
C LEU A 215 7.82 -6.64 15.74
N GLN A 216 7.44 -6.93 16.98
CA GLN A 216 8.36 -7.34 18.02
C GLN A 216 7.91 -8.70 18.57
N ALA A 217 8.85 -9.64 18.62
CA ALA A 217 8.65 -10.91 19.31
C ALA A 217 8.80 -10.70 20.82
N ALA A 218 7.82 -11.15 21.59
CA ALA A 218 7.82 -11.15 23.05
C ALA A 218 7.60 -12.59 23.54
N ALA A 219 8.33 -12.99 24.59
CA ALA A 219 8.09 -14.26 25.24
C ALA A 219 6.71 -14.25 25.93
N HIS A 220 5.97 -15.34 25.81
CA HIS A 220 4.65 -15.45 26.39
C HIS A 220 4.73 -15.55 27.93
N PRO A 221 3.95 -14.77 28.70
CA PRO A 221 4.09 -14.68 30.16
C PRO A 221 3.95 -16.01 30.92
N ARG A 222 3.21 -16.97 30.36
CA ARG A 222 2.95 -18.28 31.01
C ARG A 222 3.78 -19.44 30.45
N ARG A 223 4.51 -19.23 29.35
CA ARG A 223 5.26 -20.26 28.62
C ARG A 223 6.41 -19.61 27.85
N ALA A 224 7.61 -19.70 28.38
CA ALA A 224 8.79 -19.05 27.80
C ALA A 224 9.16 -19.58 26.41
N ASP A 225 8.67 -20.77 26.03
CA ASP A 225 8.84 -21.39 24.71
C ASP A 225 7.88 -20.83 23.64
N TRP A 226 6.90 -20.00 24.02
CA TRP A 226 5.92 -19.44 23.10
C TRP A 226 6.23 -17.98 22.81
N SER A 227 6.38 -17.65 21.53
CA SER A 227 6.54 -16.26 21.08
C SER A 227 5.20 -15.66 20.67
N GLU A 228 4.91 -14.47 21.20
CA GLU A 228 3.88 -13.58 20.69
C GLU A 228 4.51 -12.48 19.83
N TYR A 229 3.81 -12.05 18.79
CA TYR A 229 4.22 -11.00 17.87
C TYR A 229 3.29 -9.80 18.02
N HIS A 230 3.85 -8.65 18.37
CA HIS A 230 3.13 -7.41 18.63
C HIS A 230 3.54 -6.33 17.64
N LEU A 231 2.58 -5.53 17.17
CA LEU A 231 2.88 -4.36 16.33
C LEU A 231 3.63 -3.32 17.15
N THR A 232 4.80 -2.91 16.67
CA THR A 232 5.58 -1.79 17.20
C THR A 232 4.94 -0.46 16.81
N PRO A 233 5.42 0.70 17.32
CA PRO A 233 5.00 2.00 16.80
C PRO A 233 5.17 2.14 15.28
N LYS A 234 6.29 1.63 14.72
CA LYS A 234 6.54 1.57 13.27
C LYS A 234 5.49 0.76 12.53
N GLY A 235 5.14 -0.42 13.07
CA GLY A 235 4.10 -1.27 12.50
C GLY A 235 2.70 -0.65 12.58
N GLN A 236 2.36 0.00 13.69
CA GLN A 236 1.08 0.70 13.85
C GLN A 236 0.96 1.89 12.89
N ALA A 237 2.06 2.62 12.66
CA ALA A 237 2.11 3.72 11.71
C ALA A 237 1.88 3.30 10.25
N PHE A 238 1.98 2.01 9.91
CA PHE A 238 1.66 1.48 8.58
C PHE A 238 0.14 1.37 8.31
N PHE A 239 -0.70 1.56 9.35
CA PHE A 239 -2.14 1.39 9.23
C PHE A 239 -2.81 2.24 8.13
N PRO A 240 -2.43 3.52 7.88
CA PRO A 240 -2.99 4.30 6.78
C PRO A 240 -2.81 3.67 5.39
N VAL A 241 -1.70 2.94 5.17
CA VAL A 241 -1.48 2.17 3.93
C VAL A 241 -2.51 1.05 3.82
N VAL A 242 -2.68 0.26 4.89
CA VAL A 242 -3.66 -0.84 4.94
C VAL A 242 -5.08 -0.33 4.78
N ALA A 243 -5.47 0.73 5.50
CA ALA A 243 -6.79 1.32 5.43
C ALA A 243 -7.11 1.87 4.02
N SER A 244 -6.15 2.55 3.39
CA SER A 244 -6.30 3.06 2.01
C SER A 244 -6.44 1.92 1.00
N ALA A 245 -5.66 0.83 1.15
CA ALA A 245 -5.77 -0.34 0.30
C ALA A 245 -7.14 -1.02 0.42
N ILE A 246 -7.64 -1.18 1.64
CA ILE A 246 -8.97 -1.75 1.91
C ILE A 246 -10.07 -0.87 1.30
N GLY A 247 -10.04 0.44 1.56
CA GLY A 247 -11.04 1.37 1.03
C GLY A 247 -11.06 1.37 -0.50
N TRP A 248 -9.89 1.36 -1.14
CA TRP A 248 -9.78 1.24 -2.59
C TRP A 248 -10.33 -0.10 -3.10
N ALA A 249 -10.03 -1.22 -2.43
CA ALA A 249 -10.52 -2.51 -2.88
C ALA A 249 -12.02 -2.71 -2.66
N ASP A 250 -12.59 -2.14 -1.60
CA ASP A 250 -14.03 -2.17 -1.37
C ASP A 250 -14.79 -1.48 -2.51
N GLN A 251 -14.26 -0.35 -2.99
CA GLN A 251 -14.84 0.39 -4.11
C GLN A 251 -14.76 -0.37 -5.45
N TRP A 252 -13.67 -1.11 -5.72
CA TRP A 252 -13.37 -1.62 -7.07
C TRP A 252 -13.30 -3.15 -7.20
N PHE A 253 -13.38 -3.91 -6.11
CA PHE A 253 -13.42 -5.37 -6.08
C PHE A 253 -14.63 -5.89 -5.28
N GLY A 254 -15.68 -5.08 -5.15
CA GLY A 254 -16.91 -5.44 -4.45
C GLY A 254 -17.47 -6.77 -4.93
N ALA A 255 -17.84 -7.62 -3.98
CA ALA A 255 -18.51 -8.88 -4.26
C ALA A 255 -20.04 -8.68 -4.16
N PRO A 256 -20.86 -9.45 -4.90
CA PRO A 256 -22.31 -9.33 -4.85
C PRO A 256 -22.88 -9.54 -3.43
N GLU A 257 -22.19 -10.31 -2.59
CA GLU A 257 -22.62 -10.59 -1.22
C GLU A 257 -22.37 -9.43 -0.24
N GLY A 258 -21.60 -8.41 -0.65
CA GLY A 258 -21.23 -7.26 0.17
C GLY A 258 -19.72 -7.14 0.42
N PRO A 259 -19.29 -6.26 1.35
CA PRO A 259 -17.88 -5.98 1.60
C PRO A 259 -17.17 -7.15 2.27
N ALA A 260 -15.87 -7.30 2.01
CA ALA A 260 -15.07 -8.37 2.60
C ALA A 260 -14.75 -8.07 4.07
N LEU A 261 -14.50 -6.80 4.38
CA LEU A 261 -14.24 -6.31 5.73
C LEU A 261 -15.12 -5.10 5.99
N THR A 262 -15.81 -5.09 7.12
CA THR A 262 -16.57 -3.93 7.59
C THR A 262 -15.77 -3.28 8.71
N LEU A 263 -15.36 -2.04 8.49
CA LEU A 263 -14.70 -1.21 9.49
C LEU A 263 -15.72 -0.22 10.04
N THR A 264 -15.92 -0.19 11.35
CA THR A 264 -16.79 0.80 12.02
C THR A 264 -15.95 1.70 12.89
N HIS A 265 -16.06 3.01 12.69
CA HIS A 265 -15.36 3.96 13.55
C HIS A 265 -16.07 4.08 14.90
N THR A 266 -15.39 3.66 15.96
CA THR A 266 -15.97 3.54 17.31
C THR A 266 -16.49 4.87 17.86
N ALA A 267 -15.82 5.99 17.57
CA ALA A 267 -16.22 7.28 18.11
C ALA A 267 -17.45 7.91 17.43
N CYS A 268 -17.78 7.53 16.18
CA CYS A 268 -18.99 8.04 15.50
C CYS A 268 -20.03 6.96 15.17
N GLY A 269 -19.72 5.68 15.38
CA GLY A 269 -20.60 4.54 15.14
C GLY A 269 -20.90 4.25 13.66
N ARG A 270 -20.26 4.95 12.72
CA ARG A 270 -20.53 4.79 11.28
C ARG A 270 -19.48 3.92 10.60
N GLY A 271 -19.85 3.36 9.44
CA GLY A 271 -18.92 2.72 8.53
C GLY A 271 -17.74 3.65 8.23
N PHE A 272 -16.53 3.16 8.47
CA PHE A 272 -15.32 3.92 8.29
C PHE A 272 -14.96 3.99 6.81
N VAL A 273 -14.91 5.20 6.29
CA VAL A 273 -14.39 5.51 4.96
C VAL A 273 -13.09 6.30 5.17
N PRO A 274 -11.94 5.75 4.72
CA PRO A 274 -10.65 6.39 4.93
C PRO A 274 -10.54 7.67 4.07
N GLN A 275 -10.05 8.74 4.69
CA GLN A 275 -9.71 9.98 4.01
C GLN A 275 -8.40 10.51 4.59
N LEU A 276 -7.53 11.08 3.74
CA LEU A 276 -6.34 11.78 4.22
C LEU A 276 -6.67 13.25 4.46
N GLY A 277 -6.21 13.79 5.58
CA GLY A 277 -6.25 15.21 5.86
C GLY A 277 -4.87 15.77 6.22
N CYS A 278 -4.70 17.07 6.04
CA CYS A 278 -3.50 17.78 6.41
C CYS A 278 -3.41 17.86 7.94
N ASP A 279 -2.25 17.50 8.51
CA ASP A 279 -1.96 17.70 9.94
C ASP A 279 -1.85 19.18 10.33
N GLN A 280 -1.57 20.07 9.36
CA GLN A 280 -1.38 21.50 9.60
C GLN A 280 -2.68 22.32 9.62
N CYS A 281 -3.61 22.07 8.69
CA CYS A 281 -4.85 22.86 8.55
C CYS A 281 -6.13 22.02 8.65
N ALA A 282 -6.00 20.69 8.81
CA ALA A 282 -7.12 19.77 8.91
C ALA A 282 -8.00 19.58 7.67
N ASP A 283 -7.74 20.28 6.57
CA ASP A 283 -8.45 20.07 5.30
C ASP A 283 -8.14 18.72 4.67
N ALA A 284 -9.07 18.23 3.83
CA ALA A 284 -8.87 17.00 3.08
C ALA A 284 -7.77 17.18 2.03
N LEU A 285 -6.92 16.15 1.90
CA LEU A 285 -5.87 16.11 0.90
C LEU A 285 -6.35 15.33 -0.34
N ALA A 286 -6.03 15.88 -1.51
CA ALA A 286 -6.23 15.27 -2.82
C ALA A 286 -5.04 15.54 -3.74
N GLY A 287 -4.90 14.80 -4.83
CA GLY A 287 -3.71 14.87 -5.69
C GLY A 287 -3.43 16.23 -6.30
N ASP A 288 -4.47 17.00 -6.63
CA ASP A 288 -4.38 18.37 -7.15
C ASP A 288 -4.06 19.41 -6.07
N THR A 289 -4.38 19.13 -4.81
CA THR A 289 -4.09 20.01 -3.66
C THR A 289 -2.68 19.84 -3.10
N VAL A 290 -1.86 18.93 -3.66
CA VAL A 290 -0.52 18.63 -3.16
C VAL A 290 0.55 19.05 -4.17
N GLU A 291 1.67 19.51 -3.65
CA GLU A 291 2.87 19.87 -4.40
C GLU A 291 4.08 19.12 -3.85
N ILE A 292 4.88 18.54 -4.74
CA ILE A 292 6.16 17.93 -4.37
C ILE A 292 7.22 19.03 -4.31
N VAL A 293 7.94 19.11 -3.20
CA VAL A 293 9.00 20.09 -2.97
C VAL A 293 10.34 19.39 -3.21
N ASP A 294 11.06 19.80 -4.25
CA ASP A 294 12.35 19.22 -4.60
C ASP A 294 13.41 19.49 -3.52
N VAL A 295 14.12 18.41 -3.14
CA VAL A 295 15.17 18.41 -2.12
C VAL A 295 16.35 19.33 -2.49
N LEU A 296 16.52 19.64 -3.78
CA LEU A 296 17.63 20.46 -4.31
C LEU A 296 17.46 21.98 -4.13
N SER A 297 16.38 22.43 -3.49
CA SER A 297 16.12 23.87 -3.27
C SER A 297 16.50 24.39 -1.88
N ARG A 298 17.10 23.55 -1.03
CA ARG A 298 17.72 23.99 0.23
C ARG A 298 19.21 24.33 -0.02
N GLY A 299 19.42 25.53 -0.57
CA GLY A 299 20.72 26.20 -0.54
C GLY A 299 21.07 26.69 0.86
#